data_AF-A0A5N8AMT5-F1
#
_entry.id   AF-A0A5N8AMT5-F1
#
_cell.length_a   1.000
_cell.length_b   1.000
_cell.length_c   1.000
_cell.angle_alpha   90.00
_cell.angle_beta   90.00
_cell.angle_gamma   90.00
#
_symmetry.space_group_name_H-M   'P 1'
#
loop_
_entity.id
_entity.type
_entity.pdbx_description
1 polymer ?
#
loop_
_entity_poly.entity_id
_entity_poly.type
_entity_poly.pdbx_seq_one_letter_code
_entity_poly.pdbx_strand_id
1 'polypeptide(L)'
;MMSNPQPTNYTPGPYTPATDIMTLPDLSVPVEAALFPQHIVRFRNDRRAASIGLDHLSDEIWVEHFGKFTSLAGSLELPLALKYHGHQFRTYNPDIGDGRGFLFAQMRDSMGRLMDLGTKGSGQTPYSRFGDGRLTLKGGVREILATEMLEALGVPTSGTFSLIETGEALERGDEPSPTRSAVMVRLSHSHVRIGSFQRAATIGDTALLEGLISYSLEKLYQVQPGDNPAAQLLNLVVERTADLAASYMVAGFVHGVLNTDNINITGESFDYGPWRFTPYWDARFTAAYFDHQGLYAFGRQAEAIHWDVAQLAIALRTISDSPPLIEALERFPVLYAEALRRRFCWRLGVATPDTESAKMLVEEAVRAMIADKVMIDQFFFDWRGGSLRNDDAQARYESELWLPFKSVIAQYSQPMLGNTPYWQGNGPCSTHIEEVEHIWSAIAERDDWQPLNAKVAKIREMGDAHWAENMTVPLDKV
;
A
#
# COMPACT_ATOMS: atom_id res chain seq x y z
N MET A 1 -16.50 10.45 -4.01
CA MET A 1 -16.39 9.38 -5.02
C MET A 1 -14.96 9.39 -5.55
N MET A 2 -14.12 8.57 -4.95
CA MET A 2 -12.80 8.29 -5.54
C MET A 2 -12.97 7.70 -6.93
N SER A 3 -12.24 8.26 -7.89
CA SER A 3 -12.09 7.71 -9.23
C SER A 3 -11.54 6.29 -9.18
N ASN A 4 -11.57 5.60 -10.32
CA ASN A 4 -10.88 4.33 -10.52
C ASN A 4 -9.43 4.34 -9.97
N PRO A 5 -8.85 3.15 -9.71
CA PRO A 5 -7.51 3.07 -9.14
C PRO A 5 -6.47 3.97 -9.84
N GLN A 6 -5.44 4.36 -9.10
CA GLN A 6 -4.40 5.23 -9.63
C GLN A 6 -3.63 4.50 -10.75
N PRO A 7 -3.40 5.13 -11.91
CA PRO A 7 -2.69 4.51 -13.03
C PRO A 7 -1.23 4.17 -12.67
N THR A 8 -0.68 3.08 -13.22
CA THR A 8 0.75 2.73 -13.09
C THR A 8 1.68 3.65 -13.88
N ASN A 9 1.13 4.39 -14.85
CA ASN A 9 1.85 5.36 -15.65
C ASN A 9 1.84 6.71 -14.95
N TYR A 10 2.95 7.03 -14.30
CA TYR A 10 3.16 8.36 -13.76
C TYR A 10 3.46 9.35 -14.88
N THR A 11 2.78 10.49 -14.86
CA THR A 11 3.14 11.63 -15.69
C THR A 11 4.45 12.21 -15.17
N PRO A 12 5.50 12.34 -16.00
CA PRO A 12 6.72 13.03 -15.59
C PRO A 12 6.42 14.46 -15.13
N GLY A 13 7.08 14.89 -14.06
CA GLY A 13 6.89 16.19 -13.44
C GLY A 13 8.22 16.87 -13.13
N PRO A 14 8.24 18.20 -12.93
CA PRO A 14 9.43 18.90 -12.46
C PRO A 14 9.69 18.61 -10.99
N TYR A 15 10.96 18.68 -10.57
CA TYR A 15 11.30 18.66 -9.15
C TYR A 15 10.76 19.94 -8.48
N THR A 16 9.79 19.75 -7.58
CA THR A 16 9.13 20.84 -6.84
C THR A 16 9.29 20.58 -5.35
N PRO A 17 10.33 21.11 -4.69
CA PRO A 17 10.59 20.83 -3.28
C PRO A 17 9.48 21.41 -2.39
N ALA A 18 9.28 20.76 -1.23
CA ALA A 18 8.32 21.16 -0.22
C ALA A 18 8.89 20.92 1.18
N THR A 19 8.30 21.60 2.17
CA THR A 19 8.63 21.48 3.59
C THR A 19 7.38 21.58 4.47
N ASP A 20 6.20 21.24 3.92
CA ASP A 20 4.91 21.48 4.55
C ASP A 20 4.81 20.81 5.95
N ILE A 21 5.49 19.69 6.22
CA ILE A 21 5.53 19.04 7.54
C ILE A 21 6.08 19.95 8.65
N MET A 22 6.90 20.94 8.28
CA MET A 22 7.48 21.90 9.22
C MET A 22 6.43 22.84 9.84
N THR A 23 5.20 22.86 9.32
CA THR A 23 4.08 23.54 9.99
C THR A 23 3.61 22.79 11.25
N LEU A 24 4.13 21.57 11.51
CA LEU A 24 3.83 20.74 12.67
C LEU A 24 5.12 20.45 13.48
N PRO A 25 5.76 21.46 14.09
CA PRO A 25 7.08 21.31 14.70
C PRO A 25 7.11 20.24 15.82
N ASP A 26 6.03 20.08 16.57
CA ASP A 26 5.97 19.12 17.69
C ASP A 26 5.74 17.66 17.26
N LEU A 27 5.37 17.43 16.00
CA LEU A 27 5.14 16.09 15.43
C LEU A 27 6.43 15.29 15.30
N SER A 28 7.61 15.92 15.29
CA SER A 28 8.87 15.24 14.97
C SER A 28 10.04 15.75 15.81
N VAL A 29 11.19 15.09 15.65
CA VAL A 29 12.51 15.59 16.09
C VAL A 29 13.51 15.42 14.96
N PRO A 30 14.47 16.35 14.79
CA PRO A 30 15.57 16.15 13.87
C PRO A 30 16.45 14.98 14.32
N VAL A 31 16.93 14.19 13.36
CA VAL A 31 17.80 13.04 13.59
C VAL A 31 18.89 12.96 12.52
N GLU A 32 19.94 12.20 12.81
CA GLU A 32 21.02 11.90 11.87
C GLU A 32 20.85 10.51 11.29
N ALA A 33 21.27 10.33 10.04
CA ALA A 33 21.32 9.02 9.42
C ALA A 33 22.53 8.22 9.91
N ALA A 34 22.41 6.89 9.94
CA ALA A 34 23.55 6.02 10.15
C ALA A 34 24.54 6.11 8.98
N LEU A 35 25.82 5.95 9.30
CA LEU A 35 26.88 5.81 8.31
C LEU A 35 27.05 4.34 7.94
N PHE A 36 27.06 4.05 6.64
CA PHE A 36 27.20 2.70 6.11
C PHE A 36 28.55 2.46 5.44
N PRO A 37 29.15 1.25 5.59
CA PRO A 37 30.40 0.88 4.94
C PRO A 37 30.36 0.94 3.41
N GLN A 38 29.22 0.60 2.81
CA GLN A 38 29.00 0.53 1.37
C GLN A 38 27.65 1.13 1.01
N HIS A 39 27.48 1.47 -0.27
CA HIS A 39 26.23 1.99 -0.82
C HIS A 39 26.00 1.41 -2.22
N ILE A 40 25.63 0.13 -2.29
CA ILE A 40 25.40 -0.56 -3.57
C ILE A 40 23.93 -0.38 -3.94
N VAL A 41 23.64 0.34 -5.03
CA VAL A 41 22.27 0.49 -5.53
C VAL A 41 21.76 -0.87 -6.01
N ARG A 42 20.72 -1.38 -5.36
CA ARG A 42 20.07 -2.65 -5.72
C ARG A 42 18.74 -2.44 -6.44
N PHE A 43 18.09 -1.30 -6.22
CA PHE A 43 16.86 -0.94 -6.91
C PHE A 43 16.69 0.57 -6.98
N ARG A 44 16.25 1.05 -8.15
CA ARG A 44 15.88 2.43 -8.43
C ARG A 44 14.52 2.46 -9.14
N ASN A 45 13.57 3.22 -8.61
CA ASN A 45 12.26 3.32 -9.23
C ASN A 45 12.19 4.53 -10.18
N ASP A 46 12.72 4.36 -11.39
CA ASP A 46 12.81 5.44 -12.38
C ASP A 46 11.44 6.03 -12.77
N ARG A 47 10.38 5.21 -12.80
CA ARG A 47 9.02 5.68 -13.09
C ARG A 47 8.51 6.66 -12.04
N ARG A 48 8.74 6.33 -10.77
CA ARG A 48 8.38 7.19 -9.64
C ARG A 48 9.34 8.37 -9.51
N ALA A 49 10.61 8.21 -9.84
CA ALA A 49 11.57 9.31 -9.89
C ALA A 49 11.16 10.36 -10.93
N ALA A 50 10.70 9.94 -12.11
CA ALA A 50 10.23 10.84 -13.16
C ALA A 50 9.00 11.65 -12.72
N SER A 51 8.11 11.08 -11.90
CA SER A 51 6.90 11.76 -11.42
C SER A 51 7.15 12.93 -10.48
N ILE A 52 8.35 12.97 -9.89
CA ILE A 52 8.84 14.03 -8.98
C ILE A 52 10.11 14.70 -9.53
N GLY A 53 10.48 14.46 -10.79
CA GLY A 53 11.59 15.11 -11.48
C GLY A 53 12.99 14.74 -11.01
N LEU A 54 13.20 13.52 -10.49
CA LEU A 54 14.50 13.03 -9.98
C LEU A 54 15.10 11.88 -10.80
N ASP A 55 14.49 11.49 -11.92
CA ASP A 55 14.95 10.41 -12.81
C ASP A 55 16.27 10.69 -13.54
N HIS A 56 16.65 11.96 -13.63
CA HIS A 56 17.88 12.40 -14.31
C HIS A 56 19.16 12.28 -13.46
N LEU A 57 19.04 11.93 -12.18
CA LEU A 57 20.19 11.81 -11.28
C LEU A 57 21.07 10.62 -11.68
N SER A 58 22.40 10.82 -11.65
CA SER A 58 23.35 9.71 -11.78
C SER A 58 23.34 8.83 -10.52
N ASP A 59 23.87 7.62 -10.61
CA ASP A 59 23.92 6.71 -9.45
C ASP A 59 24.77 7.27 -8.30
N GLU A 60 25.82 8.03 -8.59
CA GLU A 60 26.62 8.71 -7.56
C GLU A 60 25.80 9.74 -6.79
N ILE A 61 25.01 10.56 -7.50
CA ILE A 61 24.14 11.57 -6.88
C ILE A 61 22.96 10.89 -6.19
N TRP A 62 22.46 9.79 -6.75
CA TRP A 62 21.40 8.97 -6.14
C TRP A 62 21.84 8.41 -4.78
N VAL A 63 23.06 7.86 -4.70
CA VAL A 63 23.65 7.38 -3.45
C VAL A 63 23.83 8.51 -2.45
N GLU A 64 24.24 9.70 -2.88
CA GLU A 64 24.41 10.85 -2.02
C GLU A 64 23.12 11.23 -1.28
N HIS A 65 21.99 11.25 -1.99
CA HIS A 65 20.70 11.63 -1.39
C HIS A 65 19.97 10.46 -0.73
N PHE A 66 20.00 9.26 -1.30
CA PHE A 66 19.14 8.15 -0.85
C PHE A 66 19.89 7.05 -0.10
N GLY A 67 21.23 7.12 -0.06
CA GLY A 67 22.10 6.24 0.71
C GLY A 67 22.75 6.95 1.88
N LYS A 68 23.25 8.17 1.67
CA LYS A 68 23.89 9.00 2.71
C LYS A 68 22.99 10.07 3.31
N PHE A 69 21.82 10.31 2.71
CA PHE A 69 20.81 11.26 3.19
C PHE A 69 21.30 12.71 3.29
N THR A 70 22.18 13.11 2.36
CA THR A 70 22.44 14.54 2.13
C THR A 70 21.15 15.19 1.62
N SER A 71 20.74 16.31 2.21
CA SER A 71 19.46 16.95 1.91
C SER A 71 19.28 17.31 0.43
N LEU A 72 18.04 17.21 -0.05
CA LEU A 72 17.66 17.68 -1.39
C LEU A 72 17.41 19.18 -1.36
N ALA A 73 17.87 19.90 -2.39
CA ALA A 73 17.80 21.35 -2.44
C ALA A 73 16.37 21.90 -2.28
N GLY A 74 16.17 22.78 -1.30
CA GLY A 74 14.88 23.41 -1.01
C GLY A 74 13.88 22.51 -0.26
N SER A 75 14.23 21.26 0.02
CA SER A 75 13.45 20.36 0.87
C SER A 75 13.90 20.45 2.34
N LEU A 76 13.68 19.39 3.12
CA LEU A 76 14.07 19.33 4.53
C LEU A 76 15.59 19.39 4.70
N GLU A 77 16.07 20.29 5.57
CA GLU A 77 17.51 20.43 5.85
C GLU A 77 18.07 19.27 6.67
N LEU A 78 17.26 18.75 7.61
CA LEU A 78 17.57 17.61 8.46
C LEU A 78 16.45 16.56 8.36
N PRO A 79 16.79 15.27 8.40
CA PRO A 79 15.80 14.21 8.53
C PRO A 79 14.99 14.32 9.82
N LEU A 80 13.72 13.94 9.77
CA LEU A 80 12.78 14.06 10.88
C LEU A 80 12.24 12.70 11.30
N ALA A 81 12.48 12.30 12.54
CA ALA A 81 11.83 11.13 13.13
C ALA A 81 10.47 11.55 13.70
N LEU A 82 9.38 11.00 13.15
CA LEU A 82 8.02 11.32 13.59
C LEU A 82 7.67 10.65 14.91
N LYS A 83 6.92 11.37 15.74
CA LYS A 83 6.36 10.92 17.02
C LYS A 83 4.95 10.42 16.81
N TYR A 84 4.69 9.19 17.20
CA TYR A 84 3.34 8.62 17.20
C TYR A 84 3.24 7.51 18.23
N HIS A 85 2.02 7.26 18.69
CA HIS A 85 1.67 6.09 19.49
C HIS A 85 0.92 5.11 18.59
N GLY A 86 0.34 4.06 19.14
CA GLY A 86 -0.49 3.15 18.35
C GLY A 86 -1.16 2.10 19.21
N HIS A 87 -2.24 1.52 18.70
CA HIS A 87 -2.77 0.28 19.22
C HIS A 87 -2.13 -0.87 18.46
N GLN A 88 -1.18 -1.53 19.11
CA GLN A 88 -0.53 -2.73 18.57
C GLN A 88 -1.31 -3.96 19.01
N PHE A 89 -1.85 -4.72 18.06
CA PHE A 89 -2.73 -5.86 18.35
C PHE A 89 -3.86 -5.50 19.34
N ARG A 90 -4.54 -4.38 19.06
CA ARG A 90 -5.62 -3.79 19.88
C ARG A 90 -5.19 -3.25 21.26
N THR A 91 -3.91 -3.30 21.63
CA THR A 91 -3.41 -2.75 22.90
C THR A 91 -2.69 -1.43 22.67
N TYR A 92 -3.09 -0.38 23.39
CA TYR A 92 -2.42 0.92 23.28
C TYR A 92 -0.96 0.83 23.75
N ASN A 93 -0.06 1.38 22.94
CA ASN A 93 1.36 1.46 23.21
C ASN A 93 1.83 2.92 22.97
N PRO A 94 2.22 3.65 24.04
CA PRO A 94 2.77 5.00 23.93
C PRO A 94 4.24 5.01 23.48
N ASP A 95 4.93 3.87 23.57
CA ASP A 95 6.37 3.75 23.31
C ASP A 95 6.59 3.28 21.86
N ILE A 96 6.26 4.15 20.89
CA ILE A 96 6.52 3.95 19.46
C ILE A 96 7.13 5.25 18.87
N GLY A 97 6.87 5.58 17.61
CA GLY A 97 7.59 6.56 16.81
C GLY A 97 8.46 5.90 15.73
N ASP A 98 9.05 6.73 14.86
CA ASP A 98 9.90 6.27 13.76
C ASP A 98 11.20 5.66 14.29
N GLY A 99 11.19 4.36 14.62
CA GLY A 99 12.30 3.71 15.33
C GLY A 99 13.42 3.12 14.46
N ARG A 100 13.29 3.13 13.14
CA ARG A 100 14.32 2.60 12.22
C ARG A 100 14.32 3.33 10.88
N GLY A 101 13.95 4.60 10.91
CA GLY A 101 13.55 5.37 9.75
C GLY A 101 13.30 6.81 10.13
N PHE A 102 13.08 7.65 9.12
CA PHE A 102 12.72 9.06 9.27
C PHE A 102 12.10 9.56 7.98
N LEU A 103 11.37 10.67 8.06
CA LEU A 103 11.03 11.49 6.90
C LEU A 103 12.29 12.25 6.45
N PHE A 104 12.76 11.94 5.26
CA PHE A 104 13.99 12.51 4.70
C PHE A 104 13.72 13.81 3.92
N ALA A 105 12.67 13.83 3.09
CA ALA A 105 12.38 14.97 2.23
C ALA A 105 10.88 15.03 1.87
N GLN A 106 10.44 16.22 1.46
CA GLN A 106 9.12 16.44 0.88
C GLN A 106 9.20 17.19 -0.46
N MET A 107 8.28 16.88 -1.35
CA MET A 107 8.14 17.51 -2.67
C MET A 107 6.70 17.38 -3.16
N ARG A 108 6.38 18.01 -4.29
CA ARG A 108 5.12 17.83 -5.00
C ARG A 108 5.31 16.97 -6.25
N ASP A 109 4.35 16.11 -6.53
CA ASP A 109 4.31 15.38 -7.81
C ASP A 109 3.80 16.26 -8.95
N SER A 110 3.74 15.69 -10.16
CA SER A 110 3.22 16.34 -11.37
C SER A 110 1.77 16.88 -11.25
N MET A 111 1.00 16.42 -10.26
CA MET A 111 -0.36 16.84 -9.98
C MET A 111 -0.45 17.82 -8.80
N GLY A 112 0.70 18.24 -8.25
CA GLY A 112 0.77 19.15 -7.11
C GLY A 112 0.48 18.48 -5.76
N ARG A 113 0.32 17.14 -5.71
CA ARG A 113 0.12 16.40 -4.46
C ARG A 113 1.40 16.39 -3.65
N LEU A 114 1.28 16.53 -2.34
CA LEU A 114 2.42 16.39 -1.45
C LEU A 114 2.89 14.93 -1.44
N MET A 115 4.20 14.76 -1.49
CA MET A 115 4.89 13.48 -1.47
C MET A 115 5.99 13.51 -0.41
N ASP A 116 6.04 12.45 0.39
CA ASP A 116 7.05 12.20 1.40
C ASP A 116 8.06 11.16 0.90
N LEU A 117 9.33 11.44 1.10
CA LEU A 117 10.41 10.45 1.04
C LEU A 117 10.72 9.97 2.46
N GLY A 118 10.10 8.87 2.88
CA GLY A 118 10.37 8.25 4.17
C GLY A 118 11.36 7.10 4.06
N THR A 119 12.09 6.80 5.14
CA THR A 119 13.18 5.83 5.10
C THR A 119 12.93 4.62 6.01
N LYS A 120 13.62 3.51 5.72
CA LYS A 120 13.62 2.30 6.54
C LYS A 120 15.02 1.69 6.54
N GLY A 121 15.53 1.34 7.73
CA GLY A 121 16.89 0.85 7.92
C GLY A 121 17.96 1.94 7.99
N SER A 122 17.58 3.20 8.14
CA SER A 122 18.48 4.36 8.05
C SER A 122 19.18 4.74 9.35
N GLY A 123 19.03 3.93 10.40
CA GLY A 123 19.70 4.16 11.69
C GLY A 123 18.75 4.16 12.88
N GLN A 124 19.35 4.28 14.07
CA GLN A 124 18.61 4.45 15.30
C GLN A 124 18.13 5.90 15.43
N THR A 125 16.98 6.06 16.06
CA THR A 125 16.39 7.34 16.44
C THR A 125 16.04 7.28 17.93
N PRO A 126 15.57 8.39 18.54
CA PRO A 126 15.03 8.35 19.90
C PRO A 126 13.87 7.35 20.11
N TYR A 127 13.27 6.83 19.03
CA TYR A 127 12.13 5.92 19.06
C TYR A 127 12.50 4.46 18.74
N SER A 128 13.79 4.15 18.59
CA SER A 128 14.25 2.78 18.27
C SER A 128 13.99 1.76 19.37
N ARG A 129 13.75 2.20 20.61
CA ARG A 129 13.67 1.33 21.79
C ARG A 129 14.91 0.43 21.86
N PHE A 130 14.73 -0.88 21.73
CA PHE A 130 15.80 -1.88 21.73
C PHE A 130 16.22 -2.34 20.32
N GLY A 131 15.62 -1.78 19.26
CA GLY A 131 15.96 -2.12 17.88
C GLY A 131 17.27 -1.46 17.42
N ASP A 132 17.98 -2.11 16.51
CA ASP A 132 19.25 -1.63 15.94
C ASP A 132 19.09 -0.56 14.84
N GLY A 133 17.85 -0.22 14.48
CA GLY A 133 17.54 0.75 13.44
C GLY A 133 17.86 0.28 12.02
N ARG A 134 18.13 -1.02 11.81
CA ARG A 134 18.54 -1.59 10.51
C ARG A 134 17.41 -2.32 9.80
N LEU A 135 17.54 -2.40 8.48
CA LEU A 135 16.70 -3.20 7.59
C LEU A 135 17.56 -4.30 6.98
N THR A 136 17.00 -5.51 6.92
CA THR A 136 17.64 -6.63 6.23
C THR A 136 17.39 -6.49 4.73
N LEU A 137 18.34 -6.91 3.91
CA LEU A 137 18.22 -6.87 2.46
C LEU A 137 17.01 -7.69 1.99
N LYS A 138 16.71 -8.83 2.65
CA LYS A 138 15.49 -9.61 2.42
C LYS A 138 14.23 -8.78 2.65
N GLY A 139 14.18 -8.04 3.75
CA GLY A 139 13.07 -7.12 4.04
C GLY A 139 12.90 -6.07 2.94
N GLY A 140 14.02 -5.55 2.44
CA GLY A 140 14.06 -4.66 1.28
C GLY A 140 13.45 -5.26 0.01
N VAL A 141 13.91 -6.45 -0.37
CA VAL A 141 13.43 -7.19 -1.55
C VAL A 141 11.95 -7.53 -1.45
N ARG A 142 11.49 -7.98 -0.28
CA ARG A 142 10.07 -8.27 -0.02
C ARG A 142 9.21 -7.02 -0.21
N GLU A 143 9.69 -5.86 0.22
CA GLU A 143 8.94 -4.61 0.10
C GLU A 143 8.89 -4.07 -1.34
N ILE A 144 9.95 -4.28 -2.16
CA ILE A 144 9.90 -4.05 -3.62
C ILE A 144 8.75 -4.88 -4.23
N LEU A 145 8.73 -6.19 -3.96
CA LEU A 145 7.74 -7.11 -4.52
C LEU A 145 6.31 -6.74 -4.09
N ALA A 146 6.10 -6.39 -2.83
CA ALA A 146 4.78 -5.95 -2.34
C ALA A 146 4.32 -4.68 -3.04
N THR A 147 5.15 -3.63 -3.03
CA THR A 147 4.76 -2.32 -3.56
C THR A 147 4.51 -2.36 -5.07
N GLU A 148 5.36 -3.03 -5.84
CA GLU A 148 5.16 -3.20 -7.29
C GLU A 148 3.89 -3.99 -7.59
N MET A 149 3.62 -5.09 -6.88
CA MET A 149 2.44 -5.93 -7.12
C MET A 149 1.15 -5.24 -6.72
N LEU A 150 1.13 -4.55 -5.57
CA LEU A 150 -0.01 -3.78 -5.11
C LEU A 150 -0.35 -2.64 -6.08
N GLU A 151 0.67 -1.93 -6.56
CA GLU A 151 0.51 -0.87 -7.56
C GLU A 151 -0.05 -1.41 -8.88
N ALA A 152 0.48 -2.53 -9.38
CA ALA A 152 -0.02 -3.19 -10.59
C ALA A 152 -1.47 -3.68 -10.46
N LEU A 153 -1.90 -4.04 -9.25
CA LEU A 153 -3.28 -4.41 -8.92
C LEU A 153 -4.17 -3.21 -8.53
N GLY A 154 -3.66 -1.98 -8.67
CA GLY A 154 -4.39 -0.74 -8.40
C GLY A 154 -4.65 -0.45 -6.93
N VAL A 155 -3.98 -1.13 -5.99
CA VAL A 155 -4.09 -0.80 -4.56
C VAL A 155 -3.41 0.55 -4.32
N PRO A 156 -4.05 1.53 -3.64
CA PRO A 156 -3.38 2.76 -3.25
C PRO A 156 -2.25 2.42 -2.26
N THR A 157 -1.00 2.60 -2.69
CA THR A 157 0.18 2.08 -2.01
C THR A 157 1.35 3.04 -2.07
N SER A 158 2.08 3.12 -0.96
CA SER A 158 3.44 3.67 -0.95
C SER A 158 4.30 2.88 -1.96
N GLY A 159 5.29 3.56 -2.55
CA GLY A 159 6.20 2.95 -3.51
C GLY A 159 7.58 2.78 -2.92
N THR A 160 8.20 1.62 -3.15
CA THR A 160 9.66 1.53 -2.97
C THR A 160 10.32 2.43 -4.00
N PHE A 161 11.11 3.39 -3.53
CA PHE A 161 11.77 4.40 -4.36
C PHE A 161 13.23 4.04 -4.63
N SER A 162 13.94 3.63 -3.59
CA SER A 162 15.35 3.23 -3.63
C SER A 162 15.61 2.10 -2.64
N LEU A 163 16.43 1.12 -3.03
CA LEU A 163 17.03 0.14 -2.12
C LEU A 163 18.54 0.14 -2.31
N ILE A 164 19.28 0.45 -1.24
CA ILE A 164 20.75 0.50 -1.24
C ILE A 164 21.25 -0.49 -0.20
N GLU A 165 22.10 -1.41 -0.62
CA GLU A 165 22.77 -2.34 0.28
C GLU A 165 23.93 -1.63 1.00
N THR A 166 24.03 -1.84 2.31
CA THR A 166 24.91 -1.08 3.21
C THR A 166 26.26 -1.76 3.44
N GLY A 167 26.39 -3.04 3.08
CA GLY A 167 27.57 -3.86 3.39
C GLY A 167 27.69 -4.28 4.86
N GLU A 168 26.70 -3.96 5.70
CA GLU A 168 26.64 -4.46 7.08
C GLU A 168 26.11 -5.91 7.13
N ALA A 169 26.62 -6.67 8.09
CA ALA A 169 26.16 -8.00 8.47
C ALA A 169 25.30 -7.89 9.74
N LEU A 170 24.08 -8.42 9.71
CA LEU A 170 23.12 -8.34 10.79
C LEU A 170 22.88 -9.72 11.41
N GLU A 171 22.64 -9.74 12.71
CA GLU A 171 22.16 -10.92 13.43
C GLU A 171 20.64 -10.84 13.59
N ARG A 172 19.94 -11.90 13.17
CA ARG A 172 18.48 -12.02 13.16
C ARG A 172 18.07 -13.43 13.59
N GLY A 173 16.98 -13.52 14.35
CA GLY A 173 16.44 -14.80 14.81
C GLY A 173 15.45 -15.44 13.84
N ASP A 174 14.95 -14.67 12.87
CA ASP A 174 13.89 -15.04 11.92
C ASP A 174 14.42 -15.29 10.49
N GLU A 175 15.73 -15.13 10.26
CA GLU A 175 16.40 -15.51 9.02
C GLU A 175 17.85 -15.96 9.24
N PRO A 176 18.45 -16.74 8.31
CA PRO A 176 19.84 -17.19 8.44
C PRO A 176 20.79 -16.01 8.63
N SER A 177 21.58 -16.07 9.70
CA SER A 177 22.56 -15.03 10.06
C SER A 177 24.01 -15.50 9.82
N PRO A 178 24.94 -14.59 9.52
CA PRO A 178 24.73 -13.15 9.31
C PRO A 178 23.97 -12.86 8.01
N THR A 179 22.96 -12.00 8.09
CA THR A 179 22.16 -11.55 6.94
C THR A 179 22.62 -10.17 6.46
N ARG A 180 22.50 -9.91 5.15
CA ARG A 180 22.91 -8.64 4.53
C ARG A 180 21.94 -7.53 4.92
N SER A 181 22.43 -6.30 5.05
CA SER A 181 21.63 -5.12 5.37
C SER A 181 21.39 -4.22 4.16
N ALA A 182 20.29 -3.48 4.21
CA ALA A 182 19.99 -2.42 3.27
C ALA A 182 19.38 -1.21 3.99
N VAL A 183 19.37 -0.09 3.30
CA VAL A 183 18.53 1.06 3.59
C VAL A 183 17.58 1.29 2.42
N MET A 184 16.35 1.67 2.73
CA MET A 184 15.30 1.92 1.77
C MET A 184 14.77 3.35 1.89
N VAL A 185 14.42 3.91 0.73
CA VAL A 185 13.56 5.11 0.64
C VAL A 185 12.23 4.70 0.02
N ARG A 186 11.14 5.17 0.62
CA ARG A 186 9.76 5.04 0.17
C ARG A 186 9.27 6.39 -0.33
N LEU A 187 8.50 6.38 -1.42
CA LEU A 187 7.74 7.53 -1.86
C LEU A 187 6.27 7.30 -1.53
N SER A 188 5.70 8.13 -0.66
CA SER A 188 4.30 8.03 -0.20
C SER A 188 3.62 9.40 -0.21
N HIS A 189 2.30 9.46 -0.06
CA HIS A 189 1.61 10.74 0.09
C HIS A 189 1.82 11.39 1.46
N SER A 190 2.06 10.57 2.48
CA SER A 190 2.30 11.04 3.84
C SER A 190 2.93 9.93 4.70
N HIS A 191 3.57 10.30 5.80
CA HIS A 191 3.86 9.43 6.94
C HIS A 191 3.03 9.75 8.18
N VAL A 192 2.03 10.63 8.07
CA VAL A 192 1.03 10.89 9.12
C VAL A 192 0.05 9.72 9.20
N ARG A 193 -0.22 9.28 10.42
CA ARG A 193 -0.91 8.01 10.73
C ARG A 193 -2.00 8.23 11.75
N ILE A 194 -2.92 7.28 11.90
CA ILE A 194 -3.88 7.31 13.03
C ILE A 194 -3.13 7.42 14.37
N GLY A 195 -1.99 6.74 14.51
CA GLY A 195 -1.09 6.85 15.67
C GLY A 195 -0.62 8.27 16.02
N SER A 196 -0.48 9.16 15.02
CA SER A 196 -0.08 10.56 15.23
C SER A 196 -1.17 11.33 15.98
N PHE A 197 -2.44 11.13 15.60
CA PHE A 197 -3.60 11.73 16.25
C PHE A 197 -3.83 11.13 17.64
N GLN A 198 -3.67 9.81 17.79
CA GLN A 198 -3.78 9.13 19.07
C GLN A 198 -2.79 9.68 20.10
N ARG A 199 -1.55 9.95 19.66
CA ARG A 199 -0.54 10.57 20.51
C ARG A 199 -0.99 11.96 20.98
N ALA A 200 -1.31 12.86 20.04
CA ALA A 200 -1.71 14.23 20.35
C ALA A 200 -2.89 14.28 21.33
N ALA A 201 -3.92 13.48 21.08
CA ALA A 201 -5.09 13.37 21.95
C ALA A 201 -4.74 12.83 23.35
N THR A 202 -3.87 11.82 23.44
CA THR A 202 -3.52 11.19 24.74
C THR A 202 -2.68 12.09 25.63
N ILE A 203 -1.74 12.85 25.05
CA ILE A 203 -0.90 13.78 25.81
C ILE A 203 -1.62 15.11 26.09
N GLY A 204 -2.85 15.31 25.60
CA GLY A 204 -3.62 16.53 25.77
C GLY A 204 -3.11 17.72 24.95
N ASP A 205 -2.39 17.45 23.85
CA ASP A 205 -1.85 18.49 22.97
C ASP A 205 -2.87 18.87 21.90
N THR A 206 -3.81 19.73 22.29
CA THR A 206 -4.87 20.24 21.42
C THR A 206 -4.31 20.98 20.20
N ALA A 207 -3.24 21.76 20.36
CA ALA A 207 -2.66 22.54 19.27
C ALA A 207 -2.07 21.62 18.18
N LEU A 208 -1.36 20.56 18.59
CA LEU A 208 -0.87 19.55 17.64
C LEU A 208 -2.02 18.80 16.97
N LEU A 209 -3.09 18.48 17.70
CA LEU A 209 -4.24 17.78 17.14
C LEU A 209 -4.98 18.62 16.10
N GLU A 210 -5.23 19.91 16.38
CA GLU A 210 -5.80 20.87 15.43
C GLU A 210 -4.87 21.06 14.22
N GLY A 211 -3.57 21.21 14.46
CA GLY A 211 -2.56 21.29 13.41
C GLY A 211 -2.57 20.08 12.49
N LEU A 212 -2.63 18.86 13.05
CA LEU A 212 -2.73 17.61 12.29
C LEU A 212 -3.98 17.57 11.40
N ILE A 213 -5.12 18.06 11.90
CA ILE A 213 -6.37 18.13 11.12
C ILE A 213 -6.21 19.11 9.96
N SER A 214 -5.77 20.35 10.22
CA SER A 214 -5.60 21.37 9.19
C SER A 214 -4.56 20.94 8.15
N TYR A 215 -3.42 20.39 8.60
CA TYR A 215 -2.39 19.86 7.70
C TYR A 215 -2.94 18.74 6.81
N SER A 216 -3.69 17.81 7.38
CA SER A 216 -4.28 16.71 6.61
C SER A 216 -5.25 17.25 5.57
N LEU A 217 -6.21 18.09 5.96
CA LEU A 217 -7.21 18.65 5.05
C LEU A 217 -6.58 19.48 3.94
N GLU A 218 -5.74 20.44 4.29
CA GLU A 218 -5.20 21.41 3.33
C GLU A 218 -4.07 20.86 2.48
N LYS A 219 -3.15 20.08 3.07
CA LYS A 219 -1.91 19.66 2.38
C LYS A 219 -2.02 18.28 1.75
N LEU A 220 -2.70 17.34 2.43
CA LEU A 220 -2.82 15.96 1.96
C LEU A 220 -4.10 15.72 1.15
N TYR A 221 -5.22 16.33 1.57
CA TYR A 221 -6.50 16.21 0.89
C TYR A 221 -6.80 17.37 -0.06
N GLN A 222 -6.08 18.50 0.06
CA GLN A 222 -6.27 19.72 -0.75
C GLN A 222 -7.70 20.25 -0.70
N VAL A 223 -8.33 20.17 0.47
CA VAL A 223 -9.66 20.72 0.74
C VAL A 223 -9.56 21.78 1.83
N GLN A 224 -10.43 22.78 1.77
CA GLN A 224 -10.52 23.79 2.82
C GLN A 224 -11.25 23.22 4.04
N PRO A 225 -10.76 23.48 5.27
CA PRO A 225 -11.50 23.16 6.49
C PRO A 225 -12.87 23.84 6.53
N GLY A 226 -13.92 23.07 6.78
CA GLY A 226 -15.29 23.55 6.97
C GLY A 226 -15.64 23.79 8.45
N ASP A 227 -16.93 23.82 8.78
CA ASP A 227 -17.41 24.14 10.13
C ASP A 227 -17.04 23.09 11.19
N ASN A 228 -16.89 21.82 10.80
CA ASN A 228 -16.37 20.75 11.66
C ASN A 228 -15.22 20.00 10.97
N PRO A 229 -13.99 20.55 11.03
CA PRO A 229 -12.82 19.96 10.35
C PRO A 229 -12.50 18.53 10.79
N ALA A 230 -12.73 18.21 12.07
CA ALA A 230 -12.49 16.86 12.60
C ALA A 230 -13.42 15.83 11.92
N ALA A 231 -14.72 16.12 11.86
CA ALA A 231 -15.68 15.25 11.17
C ALA A 231 -15.43 15.22 9.66
N GLN A 232 -15.06 16.34 9.05
CA GLN A 232 -14.68 16.40 7.63
C GLN A 232 -13.50 15.48 7.33
N LEU A 233 -12.44 15.53 8.14
CA LEU A 233 -11.28 14.65 8.00
C LEU A 233 -11.69 13.19 8.18
N LEU A 234 -12.46 12.86 9.22
CA LEU A 234 -12.89 11.49 9.47
C LEU A 234 -13.71 10.91 8.31
N ASN A 235 -14.62 11.71 7.73
CA ASN A 235 -15.39 11.32 6.55
C ASN A 235 -14.49 10.95 5.35
N LEU A 236 -13.42 11.71 5.14
CA LEU A 236 -12.45 11.44 4.08
C LEU A 236 -11.62 10.19 4.40
N VAL A 237 -11.16 10.02 5.64
CA VAL A 237 -10.41 8.83 6.08
C VAL A 237 -11.25 7.56 5.92
N VAL A 238 -12.53 7.60 6.33
CA VAL A 238 -13.48 6.49 6.17
C VAL A 238 -13.62 6.09 4.70
N GLU A 239 -13.85 7.05 3.79
CA GLU A 239 -13.97 6.76 2.35
C GLU A 239 -12.70 6.10 1.80
N ARG A 240 -11.52 6.65 2.11
CA ARG A 240 -10.25 6.14 1.57
C ARG A 240 -9.87 4.78 2.15
N THR A 241 -10.09 4.56 3.45
CA THR A 241 -9.73 3.30 4.12
C THR A 241 -10.70 2.16 3.82
N ALA A 242 -11.98 2.46 3.56
CA ALA A 242 -12.95 1.48 3.04
C ALA A 242 -12.53 0.99 1.64
N ASP A 243 -12.10 1.90 0.76
CA ASP A 243 -11.58 1.54 -0.56
C ASP A 243 -10.25 0.78 -0.48
N LEU A 244 -9.33 1.16 0.43
CA LEU A 244 -8.11 0.40 0.71
C LEU A 244 -8.43 -1.04 1.13
N ALA A 245 -9.34 -1.23 2.10
CA ALA A 245 -9.74 -2.55 2.57
C ALA A 245 -10.33 -3.42 1.44
N ALA A 246 -11.20 -2.83 0.60
CA ALA A 246 -11.75 -3.50 -0.57
C ALA A 246 -10.65 -3.88 -1.57
N SER A 247 -9.68 -2.98 -1.81
CA SER A 247 -8.57 -3.23 -2.72
C SER A 247 -7.67 -4.38 -2.25
N TYR A 248 -7.41 -4.52 -0.94
CA TYR A 248 -6.70 -5.69 -0.39
C TYR A 248 -7.45 -6.98 -0.62
N MET A 249 -8.77 -7.00 -0.37
CA MET A 249 -9.61 -8.17 -0.57
C MET A 249 -9.57 -8.62 -2.03
N VAL A 250 -9.81 -7.70 -2.96
CA VAL A 250 -9.81 -8.01 -4.40
C VAL A 250 -8.43 -8.41 -4.87
N ALA A 251 -7.34 -7.81 -4.35
CA ALA A 251 -5.97 -8.19 -4.68
C ALA A 251 -5.58 -9.58 -4.17
N GLY A 252 -6.29 -10.12 -3.18
CA GLY A 252 -5.84 -11.31 -2.44
C GLY A 252 -4.67 -11.00 -1.50
N PHE A 253 -4.50 -9.75 -1.10
CA PHE A 253 -3.39 -9.30 -0.26
C PHE A 253 -3.75 -9.35 1.22
N VAL A 254 -2.83 -9.84 2.04
CA VAL A 254 -2.90 -9.83 3.50
C VAL A 254 -1.72 -9.05 4.06
N HIS A 255 -1.99 -7.90 4.68
CA HIS A 255 -0.98 -7.00 5.22
C HIS A 255 -0.19 -7.63 6.38
N GLY A 256 -0.90 -8.37 7.25
CA GLY A 256 -0.34 -9.11 8.38
C GLY A 256 -0.16 -8.30 9.67
N VAL A 257 -0.09 -6.97 9.60
CA VAL A 257 -0.01 -6.09 10.79
C VAL A 257 -0.79 -4.80 10.54
N LEU A 258 -2.08 -4.79 10.87
CA LEU A 258 -2.96 -3.61 10.76
C LEU A 258 -3.15 -2.99 12.16
N ASN A 259 -2.06 -2.45 12.68
CA ASN A 259 -2.11 -1.61 13.87
C ASN A 259 -2.48 -0.18 13.47
N THR A 260 -2.98 0.64 14.40
CA THR A 260 -3.32 2.05 14.07
C THR A 260 -2.10 2.89 13.71
N ASP A 261 -0.90 2.51 14.14
CA ASP A 261 0.37 3.10 13.69
C ASP A 261 0.78 2.67 12.28
N ASN A 262 0.05 1.77 11.63
CA ASN A 262 0.25 1.34 10.24
C ASN A 262 -0.90 1.75 9.31
N ILE A 263 -1.85 2.58 9.78
CA ILE A 263 -2.90 3.15 8.93
C ILE A 263 -2.56 4.61 8.63
N ASN A 264 -2.23 4.86 7.36
CA ASN A 264 -1.94 6.19 6.86
C ASN A 264 -3.22 7.02 6.87
N ILE A 265 -3.13 8.30 7.27
CA ILE A 265 -4.31 9.18 7.28
C ILE A 265 -4.89 9.33 5.87
N THR A 266 -4.09 9.20 4.82
CA THR A 266 -4.53 9.29 3.43
C THR A 266 -5.15 8.01 2.87
N GLY A 267 -5.23 6.92 3.65
CA GLY A 267 -5.74 5.62 3.19
C GLY A 267 -4.80 4.89 2.20
N GLU A 268 -3.53 5.25 2.18
CA GLU A 268 -2.48 4.56 1.42
C GLU A 268 -1.94 3.36 2.21
N SER A 269 -1.75 2.22 1.54
CA SER A 269 -1.04 1.05 2.06
C SER A 269 0.43 1.39 2.33
N PHE A 270 0.96 1.05 3.50
CA PHE A 270 2.39 1.18 3.78
C PHE A 270 2.84 0.29 4.94
N ASP A 271 4.15 0.15 5.08
CA ASP A 271 4.87 -0.66 6.08
C ASP A 271 4.74 -2.19 5.94
N TYR A 272 5.33 -2.67 4.85
CA TYR A 272 5.36 -4.08 4.49
C TYR A 272 6.36 -4.86 5.36
N GLY A 273 5.82 -5.73 6.22
CA GLY A 273 6.59 -6.71 6.98
C GLY A 273 6.21 -8.14 6.60
N PRO A 274 5.37 -8.81 7.39
CA PRO A 274 5.00 -10.20 7.18
C PRO A 274 3.85 -10.38 6.17
N TRP A 275 3.76 -9.53 5.14
CA TRP A 275 2.67 -9.60 4.15
C TRP A 275 2.67 -10.90 3.34
N ARG A 276 1.52 -11.26 2.77
CA ARG A 276 1.35 -12.39 1.83
C ARG A 276 0.25 -12.09 0.82
N PHE A 277 0.36 -12.65 -0.39
CA PHE A 277 -0.80 -12.85 -1.27
C PHE A 277 -1.35 -14.27 -1.02
N THR A 278 -2.64 -14.38 -0.71
CA THR A 278 -3.29 -15.68 -0.52
C THR A 278 -3.56 -16.33 -1.89
N PRO A 279 -3.20 -17.61 -2.11
CA PRO A 279 -3.51 -18.29 -3.35
C PRO A 279 -5.02 -18.47 -3.56
N TYR A 280 -5.74 -18.79 -2.48
CA TYR A 280 -7.16 -19.11 -2.51
C TYR A 280 -7.98 -18.12 -1.68
N TRP A 281 -9.28 -18.04 -1.94
CA TRP A 281 -10.22 -17.24 -1.16
C TRP A 281 -10.53 -17.89 0.20
N ASP A 282 -9.53 -18.05 1.07
CA ASP A 282 -9.69 -18.53 2.45
C ASP A 282 -9.68 -17.35 3.42
N ALA A 283 -10.85 -17.02 3.97
CA ALA A 283 -11.02 -15.92 4.93
C ALA A 283 -10.13 -16.04 6.18
N ARG A 284 -9.65 -17.24 6.51
CA ARG A 284 -8.81 -17.50 7.69
C ARG A 284 -7.31 -17.43 7.41
N PHE A 285 -6.91 -17.25 6.15
CA PHE A 285 -5.50 -17.20 5.78
C PHE A 285 -4.80 -16.03 6.49
N THR A 286 -3.70 -16.32 7.19
CA THR A 286 -2.86 -15.33 7.87
C THR A 286 -1.51 -15.21 7.20
N ALA A 287 -0.97 -14.00 7.20
CA ALA A 287 0.33 -13.71 6.59
C ALA A 287 1.49 -13.83 7.59
N ALA A 288 1.23 -13.42 8.84
CA ALA A 288 2.20 -13.42 9.92
C ALA A 288 2.15 -14.72 10.71
N TYR A 289 3.31 -15.35 10.91
CA TYR A 289 3.45 -16.59 11.67
C TYR A 289 3.05 -16.45 13.14
N PHE A 290 3.11 -15.23 13.69
CA PHE A 290 2.75 -14.91 15.07
C PHE A 290 1.27 -14.57 15.28
N ASP A 291 0.49 -14.40 14.20
CA ASP A 291 -0.96 -14.10 14.30
C ASP A 291 -1.78 -15.38 14.51
N HIS A 292 -1.58 -16.03 15.66
CA HIS A 292 -2.26 -17.29 16.00
C HIS A 292 -3.78 -17.14 16.18
N GLN A 293 -4.26 -15.93 16.45
CA GLN A 293 -5.68 -15.63 16.65
C GLN A 293 -6.37 -15.18 15.35
N GLY A 294 -5.62 -15.00 14.26
CA GLY A 294 -6.14 -14.49 13.00
C GLY A 294 -6.73 -13.09 13.14
N LEU A 295 -6.13 -12.22 13.94
CA LEU A 295 -6.56 -10.83 14.10
C LEU A 295 -6.54 -10.09 12.76
N TYR A 296 -5.51 -10.37 11.94
CA TYR A 296 -5.26 -9.74 10.65
C TYR A 296 -5.38 -10.74 9.49
N ALA A 297 -6.19 -11.79 9.65
CA ALA A 297 -6.49 -12.75 8.60
C ALA A 297 -7.18 -12.07 7.39
N PHE A 298 -7.06 -12.69 6.21
CA PHE A 298 -7.58 -12.17 4.94
C PHE A 298 -9.00 -11.63 5.04
N GLY A 299 -9.93 -12.41 5.61
CA GLY A 299 -11.34 -12.07 5.77
C GLY A 299 -11.63 -10.98 6.81
N ARG A 300 -10.67 -10.62 7.66
CA ARG A 300 -10.84 -9.70 8.79
C ARG A 300 -10.20 -8.33 8.61
N GLN A 301 -9.51 -8.09 7.49
CA GLN A 301 -8.80 -6.83 7.28
C GLN A 301 -9.74 -5.61 7.24
N ALA A 302 -10.94 -5.75 6.66
CA ALA A 302 -11.94 -4.68 6.66
C ALA A 302 -12.43 -4.34 8.08
N GLU A 303 -12.66 -5.34 8.92
CA GLU A 303 -13.00 -5.18 10.34
C GLU A 303 -11.84 -4.53 11.12
N ALA A 304 -10.59 -4.96 10.86
CA ALA A 304 -9.40 -4.42 11.48
C ALA A 304 -9.25 -2.91 11.19
N ILE A 305 -9.31 -2.54 9.91
CA ILE A 305 -9.21 -1.15 9.44
C ILE A 305 -10.38 -0.30 9.96
N HIS A 306 -11.62 -0.81 9.92
CA HIS A 306 -12.77 -0.08 10.45
C HIS A 306 -12.60 0.25 11.94
N TRP A 307 -12.13 -0.72 12.73
CA TRP A 307 -11.81 -0.48 14.14
C TRP A 307 -10.69 0.55 14.31
N ASP A 308 -9.64 0.51 13.46
CA ASP A 308 -8.56 1.49 13.54
C ASP A 308 -9.08 2.92 13.28
N VAL A 309 -9.99 3.09 12.33
CA VAL A 309 -10.67 4.38 12.05
C VAL A 309 -11.58 4.80 13.20
N ALA A 310 -12.22 3.87 13.90
CA ALA A 310 -12.94 4.17 15.14
C ALA A 310 -11.99 4.71 16.22
N GLN A 311 -10.75 4.21 16.31
CA GLN A 311 -9.75 4.77 17.23
C GLN A 311 -9.31 6.19 16.83
N LEU A 312 -9.31 6.53 15.54
CA LEU A 312 -9.13 7.92 15.08
C LEU A 312 -10.29 8.80 15.56
N ALA A 313 -11.54 8.34 15.42
CA ALA A 313 -12.71 9.08 15.89
C ALA A 313 -12.65 9.35 17.41
N ILE A 314 -12.17 8.38 18.21
CA ILE A 314 -11.95 8.56 19.65
C ILE A 314 -10.92 9.66 19.93
N ALA A 315 -9.83 9.70 19.17
CA ALA A 315 -8.83 10.77 19.29
C ALA A 315 -9.42 12.15 18.92
N LEU A 316 -10.22 12.22 17.85
CA LEU A 316 -10.86 13.46 17.40
C LEU A 316 -11.96 13.96 18.36
N ARG A 317 -12.59 13.06 19.12
CA ARG A 317 -13.64 13.40 20.11
C ARG A 317 -13.13 14.32 21.23
N THR A 318 -11.82 14.43 21.44
CA THR A 318 -11.29 15.35 22.46
C THR A 318 -11.52 16.82 22.10
N ILE A 319 -11.84 17.13 20.83
CA ILE A 319 -12.04 18.50 20.32
C ILE A 319 -13.26 18.64 19.40
N SER A 320 -14.07 17.59 19.22
CA SER A 320 -15.26 17.59 18.38
C SER A 320 -16.37 16.73 18.98
N ASP A 321 -17.62 17.11 18.71
CA ASP A 321 -18.80 16.40 19.22
C ASP A 321 -18.92 15.00 18.61
N SER A 322 -19.47 14.06 19.39
CA SER A 322 -19.58 12.66 18.98
C SER A 322 -20.54 12.38 17.82
N PRO A 323 -21.75 12.99 17.73
CA PRO A 323 -22.71 12.66 16.67
C PRO A 323 -22.16 12.72 15.23
N PRO A 324 -21.49 13.80 14.77
CA PRO A 324 -20.95 13.84 13.40
C PRO A 324 -19.80 12.85 13.17
N LEU A 325 -19.06 12.46 14.21
CA LEU A 325 -18.02 11.44 14.12
C LEU A 325 -18.61 10.04 13.98
N ILE A 326 -19.68 9.74 14.72
CA ILE A 326 -20.43 8.48 14.63
C ILE A 326 -21.05 8.34 13.24
N GLU A 327 -21.70 9.40 12.73
CA GLU A 327 -22.27 9.41 11.38
C GLU A 327 -21.20 9.10 10.32
N ALA A 328 -20.00 9.66 10.45
CA ALA A 328 -18.90 9.35 9.54
C ALA A 328 -18.50 7.86 9.59
N LEU A 329 -18.39 7.26 10.79
CA LEU A 329 -18.03 5.84 10.95
C LEU A 329 -19.09 4.89 10.38
N GLU A 330 -20.37 5.20 10.56
CA GLU A 330 -21.49 4.37 10.09
C GLU A 330 -21.53 4.25 8.56
N ARG A 331 -20.84 5.12 7.83
CA ARG A 331 -20.67 5.03 6.37
C ARG A 331 -19.72 3.92 5.92
N PHE A 332 -18.79 3.46 6.77
CA PHE A 332 -17.72 2.53 6.37
C PHE A 332 -18.25 1.24 5.73
N PRO A 333 -19.25 0.51 6.29
CA PRO A 333 -19.69 -0.76 5.72
C PRO A 333 -20.28 -0.62 4.31
N VAL A 334 -21.06 0.44 4.08
CA VAL A 334 -21.67 0.72 2.76
C VAL A 334 -20.58 1.06 1.75
N LEU A 335 -19.67 1.98 2.10
CA LEU A 335 -18.57 2.39 1.24
C LEU A 335 -17.61 1.23 0.92
N TYR A 336 -17.33 0.36 1.88
CA TYR A 336 -16.52 -0.84 1.66
C TYR A 336 -17.21 -1.79 0.67
N ALA A 337 -18.50 -2.05 0.83
CA ALA A 337 -19.24 -2.93 -0.07
C ALA A 337 -19.30 -2.38 -1.50
N GLU A 338 -19.52 -1.06 -1.66
CA GLU A 338 -19.45 -0.37 -2.95
C GLU A 338 -18.07 -0.46 -3.58
N ALA A 339 -17.02 -0.18 -2.81
CA ALA A 339 -15.65 -0.28 -3.28
C ALA A 339 -15.31 -1.71 -3.68
N LEU A 340 -15.71 -2.73 -2.90
CA LEU A 340 -15.45 -4.14 -3.21
C LEU A 340 -16.01 -4.52 -4.59
N ARG A 341 -17.26 -4.16 -4.88
CA ARG A 341 -17.91 -4.42 -6.18
C ARG A 341 -17.18 -3.71 -7.32
N ARG A 342 -16.90 -2.42 -7.18
CA ARG A 342 -16.17 -1.62 -8.18
C ARG A 342 -14.78 -2.18 -8.44
N ARG A 343 -14.03 -2.51 -7.40
CA ARG A 343 -12.67 -3.07 -7.48
C ARG A 343 -12.66 -4.46 -8.13
N PHE A 344 -13.64 -5.31 -7.80
CA PHE A 344 -13.78 -6.64 -8.38
C PHE A 344 -14.09 -6.56 -9.88
N CYS A 345 -15.03 -5.70 -10.27
CA CYS A 345 -15.35 -5.44 -11.67
C CYS A 345 -14.16 -4.85 -12.43
N TRP A 346 -13.39 -3.93 -11.83
CA TRP A 346 -12.15 -3.40 -12.42
C TRP A 346 -11.09 -4.47 -12.65
N ARG A 347 -10.93 -5.42 -11.71
CA ARG A 347 -9.93 -6.50 -11.84
C ARG A 347 -10.32 -7.54 -12.90
N LEU A 348 -11.61 -7.83 -13.05
CA LEU A 348 -12.16 -8.51 -14.24
C LEU A 348 -12.07 -7.63 -15.50
N GLY A 349 -12.00 -6.32 -15.29
CA GLY A 349 -12.25 -5.21 -16.21
C GLY A 349 -13.45 -5.44 -17.11
N VAL A 350 -14.59 -5.51 -16.46
CA VAL A 350 -15.93 -5.33 -17.02
C VAL A 350 -16.51 -4.03 -16.50
N ALA A 351 -17.52 -3.48 -17.18
CA ALA A 351 -18.27 -2.36 -16.64
C ALA A 351 -18.91 -2.75 -15.29
N THR A 352 -18.95 -1.82 -14.34
CA THR A 352 -19.60 -2.09 -13.04
C THR A 352 -21.12 -2.12 -13.24
N PRO A 353 -21.81 -3.23 -12.95
CA PRO A 353 -23.26 -3.29 -13.05
C PRO A 353 -23.98 -2.39 -12.03
N ASP A 354 -25.31 -2.41 -12.06
CA ASP A 354 -26.11 -1.93 -10.92
C ASP A 354 -25.76 -2.70 -9.63
N THR A 355 -26.12 -2.12 -8.48
CA THR A 355 -25.71 -2.61 -7.16
C THR A 355 -26.04 -4.08 -6.92
N GLU A 356 -27.25 -4.54 -7.28
CA GLU A 356 -27.67 -5.92 -7.02
C GLU A 356 -26.97 -6.90 -7.96
N SER A 357 -26.86 -6.56 -9.25
CA SER A 357 -26.14 -7.39 -10.21
C SER A 357 -24.64 -7.50 -9.89
N ALA A 358 -24.01 -6.40 -9.48
CA ALA A 358 -22.62 -6.38 -9.08
C ALA A 358 -22.38 -7.17 -7.78
N LYS A 359 -23.34 -7.15 -6.85
CA LYS A 359 -23.30 -7.99 -5.64
C LYS A 359 -23.39 -9.47 -6.01
N MET A 360 -24.37 -9.87 -6.81
CA MET A 360 -24.51 -11.25 -7.28
C MET A 360 -23.26 -11.72 -8.01
N LEU A 361 -22.68 -10.88 -8.88
CA LEU A 361 -21.44 -11.18 -9.58
C LEU A 361 -20.31 -11.59 -8.62
N VAL A 362 -20.07 -10.78 -7.58
CA VAL A 362 -19.02 -11.03 -6.59
C VAL A 362 -19.33 -12.28 -5.77
N GLU A 363 -20.56 -12.41 -5.26
CA GLU A 363 -20.97 -13.52 -4.40
C GLU A 363 -20.86 -14.87 -5.12
N GLU A 364 -21.34 -14.96 -6.36
CA GLU A 364 -21.28 -16.20 -7.15
C GLU A 364 -19.85 -16.54 -7.58
N ALA A 365 -19.03 -15.55 -7.94
CA ALA A 365 -17.62 -15.77 -8.24
C ALA A 365 -16.85 -16.31 -7.03
N VAL A 366 -17.01 -15.67 -5.87
CA VAL A 366 -16.33 -16.07 -4.63
C VAL A 366 -16.79 -17.46 -4.19
N ARG A 367 -18.10 -17.73 -4.23
CA ARG A 367 -18.65 -19.06 -3.88
C ARG A 367 -18.03 -20.15 -4.76
N ALA A 368 -17.98 -19.93 -6.07
CA ALA A 368 -17.42 -20.88 -7.02
C ALA A 368 -15.90 -21.06 -6.84
N MET A 369 -15.13 -19.97 -6.68
CA MET A 369 -13.69 -20.05 -6.39
C MET A 369 -13.38 -20.87 -5.14
N ILE A 370 -14.17 -20.71 -4.07
CA ILE A 370 -14.01 -21.48 -2.82
C ILE A 370 -14.33 -22.96 -3.06
N ALA A 371 -15.49 -23.25 -3.67
CA ALA A 371 -15.98 -24.61 -3.84
C ALA A 371 -15.08 -25.43 -4.79
N ASP A 372 -14.62 -24.81 -5.87
CA ASP A 372 -13.80 -25.46 -6.90
C ASP A 372 -12.28 -25.26 -6.69
N LYS A 373 -11.90 -24.56 -5.62
CA LYS A 373 -10.50 -24.27 -5.24
C LYS A 373 -9.70 -23.65 -6.38
N VAL A 374 -10.28 -22.64 -7.03
CA VAL A 374 -9.57 -21.84 -8.04
C VAL A 374 -8.77 -20.74 -7.35
N MET A 375 -7.52 -20.55 -7.79
CA MET A 375 -6.67 -19.49 -7.26
C MET A 375 -7.16 -18.11 -7.71
N ILE A 376 -7.01 -17.11 -6.85
CA ILE A 376 -7.58 -15.76 -7.06
C ILE A 376 -7.02 -15.12 -8.34
N ASP A 377 -5.71 -15.14 -8.49
CA ASP A 377 -5.00 -14.61 -9.65
C ASP A 377 -5.37 -15.35 -10.95
N GLN A 378 -5.50 -16.67 -10.90
CA GLN A 378 -5.94 -17.49 -12.02
C GLN A 378 -7.37 -17.13 -12.46
N PHE A 379 -8.29 -16.95 -11.50
CA PHE A 379 -9.65 -16.55 -11.79
C PHE A 379 -9.71 -15.24 -12.57
N PHE A 380 -9.07 -14.18 -12.07
CA PHE A 380 -9.09 -12.87 -12.73
C PHE A 380 -8.36 -12.89 -14.08
N PHE A 381 -7.32 -13.71 -14.22
CA PHE A 381 -6.59 -13.85 -15.48
C PHE A 381 -7.42 -14.56 -16.56
N ASP A 382 -8.08 -15.66 -16.20
CA ASP A 382 -8.89 -16.43 -17.15
C ASP A 382 -10.18 -15.72 -17.56
N TRP A 383 -10.78 -14.95 -16.65
CA TRP A 383 -12.03 -14.23 -16.84
C TRP A 383 -11.84 -12.75 -17.21
N ARG A 384 -10.64 -12.33 -17.60
CA ARG A 384 -10.40 -10.95 -18.03
C ARG A 384 -11.35 -10.60 -19.18
N GLY A 385 -12.05 -9.47 -19.05
CA GLY A 385 -13.07 -9.03 -19.99
C GLY A 385 -14.40 -9.77 -19.85
N GLY A 386 -14.60 -10.57 -18.80
CA GLY A 386 -15.85 -11.29 -18.55
C GLY A 386 -16.11 -12.47 -19.49
N SER A 387 -15.07 -12.98 -20.16
CA SER A 387 -15.13 -14.17 -21.01
C SER A 387 -13.88 -15.00 -20.83
N LEU A 388 -14.00 -16.32 -21.03
CA LEU A 388 -12.87 -17.24 -20.89
C LEU A 388 -11.90 -17.09 -22.06
N ARG A 389 -10.63 -16.90 -21.75
CA ARG A 389 -9.59 -16.56 -22.74
C ARG A 389 -9.24 -17.67 -23.73
N ASN A 390 -9.38 -18.94 -23.36
CA ASN A 390 -9.00 -20.10 -24.19
C ASN A 390 -9.66 -21.41 -23.72
N ASP A 391 -9.39 -22.50 -24.45
CA ASP A 391 -9.95 -23.83 -24.16
C ASP A 391 -9.47 -24.40 -22.82
N ASP A 392 -8.22 -24.15 -22.43
CA ASP A 392 -7.70 -24.57 -21.12
C ASP A 392 -8.47 -23.89 -19.97
N ALA A 393 -8.78 -22.61 -20.13
CA ALA A 393 -9.63 -21.89 -19.20
C ALA A 393 -11.05 -22.46 -19.23
N GLN A 394 -11.65 -22.71 -20.40
CA GLN A 394 -12.96 -23.37 -20.50
C GLN A 394 -13.03 -24.66 -19.69
N ALA A 395 -12.05 -25.56 -19.89
CA ALA A 395 -11.94 -26.82 -19.17
C ALA A 395 -11.87 -26.64 -17.65
N ARG A 396 -11.14 -25.62 -17.16
CA ARG A 396 -11.02 -25.31 -15.73
C ARG A 396 -12.37 -24.93 -15.08
N TYR A 397 -13.27 -24.30 -15.83
CA TYR A 397 -14.55 -23.79 -15.31
C TYR A 397 -15.75 -24.61 -15.82
N GLU A 398 -15.59 -25.87 -16.25
CA GLU A 398 -16.68 -26.71 -16.78
C GLU A 398 -17.73 -27.08 -15.73
N SER A 399 -17.32 -27.21 -14.46
CA SER A 399 -18.17 -27.62 -13.35
C SER A 399 -19.45 -26.78 -13.22
N GLU A 400 -20.56 -27.44 -12.82
CA GLU A 400 -21.85 -26.78 -12.59
C GLU A 400 -21.78 -25.69 -11.49
N LEU A 401 -20.76 -25.75 -10.64
CA LEU A 401 -20.45 -24.72 -9.63
C LEU A 401 -20.32 -23.31 -10.23
N TRP A 402 -19.92 -23.21 -11.51
CA TRP A 402 -19.72 -21.93 -12.20
C TRP A 402 -20.95 -21.43 -12.94
N LEU A 403 -22.03 -22.22 -13.06
CA LEU A 403 -23.24 -21.83 -13.81
C LEU A 403 -23.86 -20.51 -13.31
N PRO A 404 -24.02 -20.27 -11.99
CA PRO A 404 -24.56 -19.01 -11.51
C PRO A 404 -23.70 -17.81 -11.91
N PHE A 405 -22.38 -17.90 -11.72
CA PHE A 405 -21.45 -16.84 -12.11
C PHE A 405 -21.47 -16.59 -13.62
N LYS A 406 -21.40 -17.65 -14.43
CA LYS A 406 -21.49 -17.61 -15.90
C LYS A 406 -22.75 -16.87 -16.38
N SER A 407 -23.88 -17.13 -15.73
CA SER A 407 -25.15 -16.47 -16.06
C SER A 407 -25.13 -14.96 -15.81
N VAL A 408 -24.43 -14.50 -14.77
CA VAL A 408 -24.34 -13.08 -14.43
C VAL A 408 -23.31 -12.38 -15.31
N ILE A 409 -22.08 -12.92 -15.41
CA ILE A 409 -20.97 -12.26 -16.12
C ILE A 409 -21.21 -12.12 -17.63
N ALA A 410 -21.98 -13.04 -18.25
CA ALA A 410 -22.25 -13.01 -19.68
C ALA A 410 -22.86 -11.67 -20.17
N GLN A 411 -23.64 -11.00 -19.31
CA GLN A 411 -24.29 -9.72 -19.61
C GLN A 411 -23.31 -8.54 -19.67
N TYR A 412 -22.12 -8.70 -19.10
CA TYR A 412 -21.10 -7.65 -18.95
C TYR A 412 -19.81 -7.98 -19.70
N SER A 413 -19.83 -9.04 -20.51
CA SER A 413 -18.67 -9.49 -21.28
C SER A 413 -18.23 -8.44 -22.31
N GLN A 414 -16.93 -8.17 -22.32
CA GLN A 414 -16.24 -7.30 -23.26
C GLN A 414 -15.10 -8.07 -23.94
N PRO A 415 -15.42 -8.89 -24.96
CA PRO A 415 -14.47 -9.82 -25.57
C PRO A 415 -13.30 -9.16 -26.31
N MET A 416 -13.27 -7.83 -26.42
CA MET A 416 -12.17 -7.08 -27.04
C MET A 416 -11.01 -6.76 -26.08
N LEU A 417 -11.17 -7.05 -24.78
CA LEU A 417 -10.11 -6.95 -23.77
C LEU A 417 -9.32 -8.26 -23.69
N GLY A 418 -8.01 -8.21 -23.42
CA GLY A 418 -7.14 -9.39 -23.38
C GLY A 418 -6.13 -9.48 -24.54
N ASN A 419 -5.90 -8.40 -25.28
CA ASN A 419 -5.05 -8.40 -26.48
C ASN A 419 -3.61 -7.95 -26.24
N THR A 420 -3.24 -7.67 -24.99
CA THR A 420 -1.85 -7.37 -24.64
C THR A 420 -1.03 -8.67 -24.51
N PRO A 421 0.31 -8.60 -24.66
CA PRO A 421 1.18 -9.78 -24.51
C PRO A 421 0.98 -10.52 -23.18
N TYR A 422 0.70 -9.79 -22.09
CA TYR A 422 0.45 -10.38 -20.78
C TYR A 422 -0.75 -11.34 -20.79
N TRP A 423 -1.91 -10.89 -21.30
CA TRP A 423 -3.14 -11.69 -21.31
C TRP A 423 -3.07 -12.90 -22.26
N GLN A 424 -2.26 -12.80 -23.32
CA GLN A 424 -1.96 -13.89 -24.25
C GLN A 424 -0.93 -14.89 -23.68
N GLY A 425 -0.32 -14.58 -22.53
CA GLY A 425 0.66 -15.42 -21.87
C GLY A 425 0.09 -16.72 -21.26
N ASN A 426 0.99 -17.54 -20.73
CA ASN A 426 0.66 -18.89 -20.26
C ASN A 426 0.02 -18.95 -18.86
N GLY A 427 -0.01 -17.84 -18.11
CA GLY A 427 -0.59 -17.83 -16.76
C GLY A 427 -0.42 -16.50 -16.03
N PRO A 428 -1.14 -16.34 -14.91
CA PRO A 428 -1.14 -15.10 -14.14
C PRO A 428 0.26 -14.73 -13.59
N CYS A 429 0.47 -13.45 -13.33
CA CYS A 429 1.55 -13.00 -12.47
C CYS A 429 1.09 -13.02 -11.00
N SER A 430 1.46 -14.05 -10.24
CA SER A 430 1.24 -14.15 -8.79
C SER A 430 2.38 -13.48 -8.01
N THR A 431 2.36 -13.50 -6.68
CA THR A 431 3.55 -13.24 -5.83
C THR A 431 3.40 -14.04 -4.54
N HIS A 432 3.21 -15.35 -4.69
CA HIS A 432 3.05 -16.27 -3.57
C HIS A 432 4.39 -16.49 -2.85
N ILE A 433 4.35 -16.96 -1.61
CA ILE A 433 5.53 -17.00 -0.74
C ILE A 433 6.66 -17.86 -1.31
N GLU A 434 6.35 -18.96 -1.98
CA GLU A 434 7.33 -19.85 -2.58
C GLU A 434 8.15 -19.12 -3.66
N GLU A 435 7.50 -18.25 -4.44
CA GLU A 435 8.16 -17.44 -5.46
C GLU A 435 9.05 -16.36 -4.83
N VAL A 436 8.56 -15.71 -3.76
CA VAL A 436 9.34 -14.72 -3.00
C VAL A 436 10.60 -15.35 -2.39
N GLU A 437 10.48 -16.54 -1.80
CA GLU A 437 11.62 -17.26 -1.21
C GLU A 437 12.57 -17.80 -2.28
N HIS A 438 12.08 -18.21 -3.45
CA HIS A 438 12.92 -18.61 -4.58
C HIS A 438 13.76 -17.43 -5.10
N ILE A 439 13.14 -16.26 -5.29
CA ILE A 439 13.84 -15.03 -5.68
C ILE A 439 14.90 -14.68 -4.63
N TRP A 440 14.53 -14.73 -3.35
CA TRP A 440 15.47 -14.42 -2.27
C TRP A 440 16.64 -15.41 -2.21
N SER A 441 16.38 -16.72 -2.35
CA SER A 441 17.42 -17.75 -2.38
C SER A 441 18.45 -17.49 -3.50
N ALA A 442 18.00 -17.06 -4.68
CA ALA A 442 18.92 -16.69 -5.77
C ALA A 442 19.86 -15.53 -5.38
N ILE A 443 19.33 -14.49 -4.73
CA ILE A 443 20.12 -13.35 -4.26
C ILE A 443 21.04 -13.75 -3.10
N ALA A 444 20.53 -14.49 -2.12
CA ALA A 444 21.27 -14.84 -0.92
C ALA A 444 22.42 -15.82 -1.20
N GLU A 445 22.20 -16.82 -2.06
CA GLU A 445 23.17 -17.89 -2.31
C GLU A 445 24.14 -17.58 -3.45
N ARG A 446 23.70 -16.81 -4.45
CA ARG A 446 24.43 -16.63 -5.72
C ARG A 446 24.61 -15.16 -6.13
N ASP A 447 24.14 -14.22 -5.31
CA ASP A 447 24.01 -12.78 -5.66
C ASP A 447 23.36 -12.58 -7.04
N ASP A 448 22.42 -13.46 -7.39
CA ASP A 448 21.72 -13.43 -8.67
C ASP A 448 20.42 -12.61 -8.55
N TRP A 449 20.46 -11.41 -9.13
CA TRP A 449 19.35 -10.45 -9.13
C TRP A 449 18.40 -10.62 -10.32
N GLN A 450 18.72 -11.49 -11.28
CA GLN A 450 17.92 -11.69 -12.49
C GLN A 450 16.48 -12.14 -12.18
N PRO A 451 16.21 -13.04 -11.22
CA PRO A 451 14.85 -13.43 -10.86
C PRO A 451 14.01 -12.27 -10.32
N LEU A 452 14.59 -11.40 -9.48
CA LEU A 452 13.89 -10.22 -8.96
C LEU A 452 13.56 -9.24 -10.08
N ASN A 453 14.53 -8.93 -10.94
CA ASN A 453 14.36 -7.98 -12.04
C ASN A 453 13.33 -8.48 -13.05
N ALA A 454 13.38 -9.78 -13.40
CA ALA A 454 12.39 -10.41 -14.26
C ALA A 454 10.99 -10.37 -13.63
N LYS A 455 10.90 -10.60 -12.31
CA LYS A 455 9.63 -10.54 -11.59
C LYS A 455 9.03 -9.14 -11.60
N VAL A 456 9.82 -8.11 -11.28
CA VAL A 456 9.38 -6.71 -11.33
C VAL A 456 8.92 -6.33 -12.73
N ALA A 457 9.68 -6.71 -13.78
CA ALA A 457 9.27 -6.45 -15.16
C ALA A 457 7.92 -7.11 -15.51
N LYS A 458 7.70 -8.37 -15.11
CA LYS A 458 6.42 -9.07 -15.33
C LYS A 458 5.27 -8.45 -14.56
N ILE A 459 5.50 -7.99 -13.33
CA ILE A 459 4.49 -7.27 -12.53
C ILE A 459 4.10 -5.96 -13.23
N ARG A 460 5.09 -5.20 -13.72
CA ARG A 460 4.84 -3.95 -14.44
C ARG A 460 4.09 -4.18 -15.76
N GLU A 461 4.45 -5.21 -16.51
CA GLU A 461 3.73 -5.63 -17.73
C GLU A 461 2.26 -5.95 -17.43
N MET A 462 1.98 -6.69 -16.35
CA MET A 462 0.61 -6.94 -15.89
C MET A 462 -0.12 -5.65 -15.53
N GLY A 463 0.54 -4.74 -14.79
CA GLY A 463 -0.03 -3.45 -14.42
C GLY A 463 -0.41 -2.63 -15.65
N ASP A 464 0.50 -2.48 -16.60
CA ASP A 464 0.27 -1.74 -17.83
C ASP A 464 -0.87 -2.36 -18.67
N ALA A 465 -0.96 -3.69 -18.69
CA ALA A 465 -2.05 -4.42 -19.32
C ALA A 465 -3.43 -4.15 -18.68
N HIS A 466 -3.50 -4.06 -17.34
CA HIS A 466 -4.72 -3.65 -16.65
C HIS A 466 -5.14 -2.21 -17.06
N TRP A 467 -4.18 -1.29 -17.13
CA TRP A 467 -4.47 0.13 -17.36
C TRP A 467 -4.80 0.49 -18.79
N ALA A 468 -4.05 -0.05 -19.75
CA ALA A 468 -4.28 0.21 -21.18
C ALA A 468 -5.72 -0.14 -21.59
N GLU A 469 -6.24 -1.22 -21.03
CA GLU A 469 -7.55 -1.77 -21.37
C GLU A 469 -8.70 -1.11 -20.60
N ASN A 470 -8.50 -0.80 -19.32
CA ASN A 470 -9.56 -0.17 -18.51
C ASN A 470 -9.84 1.30 -18.90
N MET A 471 -8.96 1.93 -19.67
CA MET A 471 -9.24 3.23 -20.32
C MET A 471 -10.19 3.12 -21.52
N THR A 472 -10.43 1.92 -22.06
CA THR A 472 -11.28 1.69 -23.24
C THR A 472 -12.71 1.30 -22.91
N VAL A 473 -12.98 0.87 -21.67
CA VAL A 473 -14.34 0.69 -21.15
C VAL A 473 -14.89 2.09 -20.86
N PRO A 474 -16.03 2.51 -21.45
CA PRO A 474 -16.64 3.79 -21.14
C PRO A 474 -16.81 3.90 -19.62
N LEU A 475 -16.06 4.83 -19.04
CA LEU A 475 -16.27 5.26 -17.67
C LEU A 475 -17.53 6.11 -17.72
N ASP A 476 -18.69 5.45 -17.76
CA ASP A 476 -19.95 6.15 -17.74
C ASP A 476 -19.95 7.09 -16.53
N LYS A 477 -20.25 8.36 -16.80
CA LYS A 477 -20.33 9.44 -15.83
C LYS A 477 -21.31 9.04 -14.73
N VAL A 478 -20.78 8.76 -13.54
CA VAL A 478 -21.54 8.76 -12.28
C VAL A 478 -21.19 10.04 -11.53
#